data_AF-A0A3S0UNR5-F1
#
_entry.id   AF-A0A3S0UNR5-F1
#
_cell.length_a   1.000
_cell.length_b   1.000
_cell.length_c   1.000
_cell.angle_alpha   90.00
_cell.angle_beta   90.00
_cell.angle_gamma   90.00
#
_symmetry.space_group_name_H-M   'P 1'
#
loop_
_entity.id
_entity.type
_entity.pdbx_description
1 polymer ?
#
loop_
_entity_poly.entity_id
_entity_poly.type
_entity_poly.pdbx_seq_one_letter_code
_entity_poly.pdbx_strand_id
1 'polypeptide(L)' 'MPLQISIDKTLVWDRQQTQMVIRHKVLVCLRGTQGHVYAQAGPLYVQTAQETVEAVHLLRARLLRALPGHTKPG' A
#
# COMPACT_ATOMS: atom_id res chain seq x y z
N MET A 1 -14.79 7.50 6.43
CA MET A 1 -13.62 6.61 6.67
C MET A 1 -12.41 7.25 5.99
N PRO A 2 -11.40 7.73 6.73
CA PRO A 2 -10.22 8.33 6.12
C PRO A 2 -9.34 7.28 5.43
N LEU A 3 -8.80 7.66 4.27
CA LEU A 3 -7.70 6.94 3.63
C LEU A 3 -6.40 7.34 4.33
N GLN A 4 -5.65 6.37 4.83
CA GLN A 4 -4.33 6.56 5.41
C GLN A 4 -3.28 5.95 4.51
N ILE A 5 -2.20 6.69 4.29
CA ILE A 5 -0.99 6.21 3.60
C ILE A 5 0.11 6.09 4.66
N SER A 6 0.79 4.95 4.70
CA SER A 6 1.97 4.71 5.54
C SER A 6 3.16 4.41 4.61
N ILE A 7 4.26 5.11 4.86
CA ILE A 7 5.51 4.99 4.11
C ILE A 7 6.63 4.91 5.14
N ASP A 8 7.20 3.72 5.29
CA ASP A 8 8.24 3.46 6.28
C ASP A 8 9.47 2.87 5.60
N LYS A 9 10.68 3.23 6.05
CA LYS A 9 11.88 2.51 5.59
C LYS A 9 11.95 1.17 6.29
N THR A 10 12.23 0.12 5.53
CA THR A 10 12.35 -1.24 6.07
C THR A 10 13.42 -2.04 5.35
N LEU A 11 13.97 -3.02 6.06
CA LEU A 11 14.97 -3.93 5.54
C LEU A 11 14.26 -5.11 4.86
N VAL A 12 14.55 -5.37 3.59
CA VAL A 12 13.94 -6.45 2.79
C VAL A 12 15.04 -7.33 2.23
N TRP A 13 14.83 -8.65 2.25
CA TRP A 13 15.75 -9.58 1.57
C TRP A 13 15.54 -9.49 0.06
N ASP A 14 16.56 -9.02 -0.65
CA ASP A 14 16.58 -8.98 -2.12
C ASP A 14 17.16 -10.29 -2.65
N ARG A 15 16.32 -11.11 -3.26
CA ARG A 15 16.74 -12.42 -3.81
C ARG A 15 17.69 -12.29 -5.00
N GLN A 16 17.62 -11.20 -5.76
CA GLN A 16 18.48 -11.01 -6.93
C GLN A 16 19.89 -10.59 -6.50
N GLN A 17 19.98 -9.73 -5.50
CA GLN A 17 21.26 -9.26 -4.97
C GLN A 17 21.80 -10.16 -3.84
N THR A 18 20.99 -11.10 -3.36
CA THR A 18 21.33 -12.03 -2.25
C THR A 18 21.77 -11.29 -0.99
N GLN A 19 21.13 -10.16 -0.69
CA GLN A 19 21.46 -9.31 0.47
C GLN A 19 20.23 -8.60 1.03
N MET A 20 20.35 -8.07 2.24
CA MET A 20 19.36 -7.16 2.83
C MET A 20 19.51 -5.76 2.25
N VAL A 21 18.42 -5.18 1.77
CA VAL A 21 18.38 -3.82 1.22
C VAL A 21 17.30 -2.98 1.90
N ILE A 22 17.54 -1.67 2.04
CA ILE A 22 16.56 -0.74 2.57
C ILE A 22 15.59 -0.35 1.44
N ARG A 23 14.29 -0.51 1.68
CA ARG A 23 13.20 -0.11 0.76
C ARG A 23 12.18 0.74 1.51
N HIS A 24 11.45 1.58 0.78
CA HIS A 24 10.22 2.18 1.27
C HIS A 24 9.10 1.14 1.21
N LYS A 25 8.51 0.83 2.37
CA LYS A 25 7.31 0.02 2.53
C LYS A 25 6.10 0.93 2.43
N VAL A 26 5.31 0.76 1.37
CA VAL A 26 4.12 1.56 1.11
C VAL A 26 2.87 0.74 1.41
N LEU A 27 2.00 1.28 2.26
CA LEU A 27 0.72 0.71 2.65
C LEU A 27 -0.37 1.77 2.52
N VAL A 28 -1.53 1.36 2.02
CA VAL A 28 -2.72 2.21 1.96
C VAL A 28 -3.86 1.51 2.68
N CYS A 29 -4.43 2.18 3.68
CA CYS A 29 -5.48 1.64 4.55
C CYS A 29 -6.70 2.55 4.54
N LEU A 30 -7.88 1.96 4.57
CA LEU A 30 -9.13 2.65 4.92
C LEU A 30 -9.41 2.38 6.39
N ARG A 31 -9.48 3.43 7.22
CA ARG A 31 -9.79 3.28 8.65
C ARG A 31 -11.25 3.60 8.96
N GLY A 32 -11.84 2.78 9.83
CA GLY A 32 -13.12 3.04 10.46
C GLY A 32 -13.05 4.16 11.50
N THR A 33 -14.21 4.61 11.98
CA THR A 33 -14.35 5.70 12.95
C THR A 33 -13.68 5.43 14.29
N GLN A 34 -13.50 4.16 14.67
CA GLN A 34 -12.83 3.73 15.89
C GLN A 34 -11.35 3.37 15.68
N GLY A 35 -10.75 3.76 14.54
CA GLY A 35 -9.35 3.50 14.23
C GLY A 35 -9.04 2.08 13.74
N HIS A 36 -10.01 1.16 13.73
CA HIS A 36 -9.86 -0.16 13.12
C HIS A 36 -9.58 -0.05 11.61
N VAL A 37 -8.72 -0.92 11.09
CA VAL A 37 -8.48 -1.03 9.64
C VAL A 37 -9.67 -1.76 9.02
N TYR A 38 -10.43 -1.07 8.18
CA TYR A 38 -11.58 -1.63 7.49
C TYR A 38 -11.15 -2.37 6.21
N ALA A 39 -10.20 -1.80 5.48
CA ALA A 39 -9.60 -2.43 4.30
C ALA A 39 -8.15 -1.95 4.13
N GLN A 40 -7.30 -2.77 3.51
CA GLN A 40 -5.89 -2.47 3.30
C GLN A 40 -5.40 -3.00 1.94
N ALA A 41 -4.49 -2.27 1.32
CA ALA A 41 -3.74 -2.70 0.15
C ALA A 41 -2.23 -2.52 0.39
N GLY A 42 -1.44 -3.56 0.06
CA GLY A 42 0.01 -3.59 0.24
C GLY A 42 0.48 -4.63 1.27
N PRO A 43 1.76 -4.65 1.63
CA PRO A 43 2.77 -3.64 1.25
C PRO A 43 3.29 -3.78 -0.18
N LEU A 44 3.76 -2.66 -0.75
CA LEU A 44 4.72 -2.67 -1.85
C LEU A 44 6.06 -2.15 -1.32
N TYR A 45 7.15 -2.77 -1.76
CA TYR A 45 8.51 -2.38 -1.41
C TYR A 45 9.15 -1.72 -2.62
N VAL A 46 9.49 -0.44 -2.49
CA VAL A 46 10.02 0.38 -3.58
C VAL A 46 11.30 1.10 -3.16
N GLN A 47 12.09 1.53 -4.13
CA GLN A 47 13.40 2.16 -3.90
C GLN A 47 13.33 3.68 -3.92
N THR A 48 12.63 4.22 -4.91
CA THR A 48 12.71 5.65 -5.24
C THR A 48 11.49 6.42 -4.74
N ALA A 49 11.61 7.74 -4.67
CA ALA A 49 10.49 8.61 -4.37
C ALA A 49 9.41 8.54 -5.46
N GLN A 50 9.81 8.45 -6.73
CA GLN A 50 8.87 8.30 -7.85
C GLN A 50 8.07 7.00 -7.73
N GLU A 51 8.76 5.86 -7.53
CA GLU A 51 8.10 4.56 -7.34
C GLU A 51 7.18 4.56 -6.11
N THR A 52 7.49 5.35 -5.09
CA THR A 52 6.64 5.53 -3.91
C THR A 52 5.31 6.19 -4.29
N VAL A 53 5.34 7.26 -5.08
CA VAL A 53 4.14 7.93 -5.58
C VAL A 53 3.31 6.97 -6.44
N GLU A 54 3.96 6.25 -7.37
CA GLU A 54 3.31 5.26 -8.23
C GLU A 54 2.66 4.12 -7.42
N ALA A 55 3.37 3.60 -6.41
CA ALA A 55 2.86 2.58 -5.50
C ALA A 55 1.62 3.06 -4.73
N VAL A 56 1.61 4.31 -4.24
CA VAL A 56 0.43 4.90 -3.57
C VAL A 56 -0.77 4.93 -4.52
N HIS A 57 -0.60 5.40 -5.75
CA HIS A 57 -1.69 5.45 -6.74
C HIS A 57 -2.23 4.05 -7.05
N LEU A 58 -1.34 3.08 -7.28
CA LEU A 58 -1.70 1.70 -7.55
C LEU A 58 -2.46 1.05 -6.39
N LEU A 59 -1.95 1.19 -5.16
CA LEU A 59 -2.56 0.62 -3.97
C LEU A 59 -3.90 1.26 -3.65
N ARG A 60 -4.04 2.59 -3.83
CA ARG A 60 -5.33 3.28 -3.72
C ARG A 60 -6.35 2.72 -4.72
N ALA A 61 -5.96 2.56 -5.99
CA ALA A 61 -6.85 2.01 -7.01
C ALA A 61 -7.23 0.55 -6.75
N ARG A 62 -6.32 -0.26 -6.18
CA ARG A 62 -6.62 -1.64 -5.75
C ARG A 62 -7.59 -1.66 -4.57
N LEU A 63 -7.36 -0.81 -3.59
CA LEU A 63 -8.22 -0.69 -2.41
C LEU A 63 -9.64 -0.31 -2.80
N LEU A 64 -9.82 0.73 -3.63
CA LEU A 64 -11.14 1.19 -4.07
C LEU A 64 -11.91 0.10 -4.85
N ARG A 65 -11.21 -0.68 -5.69
CA ARG A 65 -11.82 -1.80 -6.42
C ARG A 65 -12.27 -2.96 -5.52
N ALA A 66 -11.60 -3.15 -4.38
CA ALA A 66 -11.92 -4.21 -3.44
C ALA A 66 -13.07 -3.84 -2.48
N LEU A 67 -13.49 -2.58 -2.43
CA LEU A 67 -14.56 -2.14 -1.55
C LEU A 67 -15.94 -2.54 -2.11
N PRO A 68 -16.84 -3.10 -1.28
CA PRO A 68 -18.21 -3.39 -1.69
C PRO A 68 -18.93 -2.10 -2.08
N GLY A 69 -19.40 -2.01 -3.33
CA GLY A 69 -20.03 -0.83 -3.93
C GLY A 69 -19.31 -0.24 -5.16
N HIS A 70 -18.06 -0.65 -5.42
CA HIS A 70 -17.31 -0.27 -6.64
C HIS A 70 -17.19 -1.39 -7.68
N THR A 71 -17.62 -2.61 -7.35
CA THR A 71 -17.93 -3.64 -8.34
C THR A 71 -19.22 -3.25 -9.04
N LYS A 72 -19.16 -2.96 -10.35
CA LYS A 72 -20.33 -2.65 -11.19
C LYS A 72 -21.52 -3.58 -10.86
N PRO A 73 -22.78 -3.08 -10.87
CA PRO A 73 -23.92 -3.97 -10.99
C PRO A 73 -23.81 -4.67 -12.36
N GLY A 74 -24.16 -5.95 -12.39
CA GLY A 74 -24.40 -6.68 -13.63
C GLY A 74 -25.56 -6.08 -14.42
#